data_AF-A0A832MI71-F1
#
_entry.id   AF-A0A832MI71-F1
#
_cell.length_a   1.000
_cell.length_b   1.000
_cell.length_c   1.000
_cell.angle_alpha   90.00
_cell.angle_beta   90.00
_cell.angle_gamma   90.00
#
_symmetry.space_group_name_H-M   'P 1'
#
loop_
_entity.id
_entity.type
_entity.pdbx_description
1 polymer ?
#
loop_
_entity_poly.entity_id
_entity_poly.type
_entity_poly.pdbx_seq_one_letter_code
_entity_poly.pdbx_strand_id
1 'polypeptide(L)'
;MFWRLFFAVFAAFAPVVGGYCAAVEGPHAVSETARLTNVFYPEKLAAIDQTILQAITNKETPGGVLWLERQGVVYVKSYGYRALIPAKELATVDTIYDAASLTKVLATAPAIMILVERGQL
;
A
#
# COMPACT_ATOMS: atom_id res chain seq x y z
N MET A 1 11.09 24.73 4.30
CA MET A 1 11.89 23.86 5.18
C MET A 1 11.21 22.50 5.25
N PHE A 2 11.39 21.69 4.21
CA PHE A 2 11.16 20.24 4.22
C PHE A 2 11.44 19.79 2.79
N TRP A 3 12.22 18.72 2.64
CA TRP A 3 12.62 18.08 1.39
C TRP A 3 13.94 18.55 0.77
N ARG A 4 15.00 17.78 1.07
CA ARG A 4 16.01 17.26 0.12
C ARG A 4 17.09 16.50 0.88
N LEU A 5 17.68 15.51 0.19
CA LEU A 5 18.78 14.58 0.56
C LEU A 5 18.24 13.15 0.74
N PHE A 6 18.00 12.40 -0.35
CA PHE A 6 19.01 11.66 -1.12
C PHE A 6 20.03 10.98 -0.20
N PHE A 7 19.73 9.74 0.21
CA PHE A 7 20.75 8.84 0.71
C PHE A 7 21.09 7.81 -0.37
N ALA A 8 22.38 7.85 -0.71
CA ALA A 8 23.05 6.99 -1.66
C ALA A 8 23.19 5.57 -1.11
N VAL A 9 23.05 4.64 -2.06
CA VAL A 9 23.60 3.29 -2.15
C VAL A 9 24.80 3.03 -1.24
N PHE A 10 24.78 1.94 -0.46
CA PHE A 10 25.92 1.00 -0.40
C PHE A 10 25.47 -0.41 -0.01
N ALA A 11 26.12 -1.36 -0.64
CA ALA A 11 25.75 -2.76 -0.78
C ALA A 11 26.16 -3.66 0.39
N ALA A 12 25.53 -4.84 0.43
CA ALA A 12 26.18 -6.15 0.37
C ALA A 12 25.87 -7.14 1.51
N PHE A 13 25.58 -8.37 1.05
CA PHE A 13 25.86 -9.67 1.64
C PHE A 13 24.83 -10.34 2.57
N ALA A 14 24.17 -11.37 1.99
CA ALA A 14 23.46 -12.48 2.62
C ALA A 14 24.45 -13.46 3.32
N PRO A 15 24.07 -14.64 3.89
CA PRO A 15 22.76 -15.34 3.87
C PRO A 15 22.37 -16.07 5.19
N VAL A 16 21.37 -16.97 5.10
CA VAL A 16 21.10 -18.19 5.93
C VAL A 16 20.33 -17.95 7.25
N VAL A 17 19.33 -18.73 7.71
CA VAL A 17 18.46 -19.85 7.30
C VAL A 17 17.34 -19.88 8.37
N GLY A 18 16.13 -20.32 8.05
CA GLY A 18 15.17 -20.69 9.10
C GLY A 18 13.73 -20.62 8.62
N GLY A 19 13.23 -21.73 8.06
CA GLY A 19 11.91 -21.80 7.44
C GLY A 19 10.73 -21.71 8.39
N TYR A 20 9.54 -21.52 7.82
CA TYR A 20 8.28 -22.09 8.26
C TYR A 20 7.26 -22.06 7.11
N CYS A 21 6.44 -23.12 7.07
CA CYS A 21 5.14 -23.28 6.41
C CYS A 21 5.07 -23.29 4.88
N ALA A 22 4.96 -24.52 4.36
CA ALA A 22 4.45 -24.80 3.01
C ALA A 22 3.02 -24.24 2.86
N ALA A 23 2.85 -23.29 1.95
CA ALA A 23 1.54 -22.90 1.46
C ALA A 23 1.02 -24.00 0.52
N VAL A 24 -0.21 -24.47 0.77
CA VAL A 24 -0.92 -25.34 -0.15
C VAL A 24 -1.34 -24.49 -1.35
N GLU A 25 -0.57 -24.55 -2.44
CA GLU A 25 -0.87 -23.83 -3.68
C GLU A 25 -2.03 -24.50 -4.40
N GLY A 26 -3.22 -23.89 -4.31
CA GLY A 26 -4.33 -24.21 -5.19
C GLY A 26 -4.05 -23.76 -6.64
N PRO A 27 -4.68 -24.39 -7.64
CA PRO A 27 -4.41 -24.15 -9.07
C PRO A 27 -4.73 -22.71 -9.57
N HIS A 28 -5.28 -21.83 -8.72
CA HIS A 28 -5.56 -20.43 -9.06
C HIS A 28 -4.42 -19.45 -8.72
N ALA A 29 -3.53 -19.78 -7.77
CA ALA A 29 -2.48 -18.86 -7.31
C ALA A 29 -1.42 -18.56 -8.39
N VAL A 30 -1.12 -19.56 -9.23
CA VAL A 30 -0.11 -19.46 -10.29
C VAL A 30 -0.52 -18.44 -11.36
N SER A 31 -1.82 -18.26 -11.62
CA SER A 31 -2.31 -17.30 -12.62
C SER A 31 -2.22 -15.86 -12.13
N GLU A 32 -2.41 -15.62 -10.84
CA GLU A 32 -2.39 -14.28 -10.26
C GLU A 32 -0.96 -13.76 -10.10
N THR A 33 -0.04 -14.60 -9.62
CA THR A 33 1.39 -14.25 -9.55
C THR A 33 1.96 -13.96 -10.93
N ALA A 34 1.62 -14.75 -11.96
CA ALA A 34 2.08 -14.50 -13.33
C ALA A 34 1.50 -13.20 -13.92
N ARG A 35 0.24 -12.84 -13.59
CA ARG A 35 -0.36 -11.56 -13.99
C ARG A 35 0.32 -10.38 -13.29
N LEU A 36 0.63 -10.52 -12.01
CA LEU A 36 1.34 -9.50 -11.23
C LEU A 36 2.72 -9.24 -11.81
N THR A 37 3.50 -10.28 -12.13
CA THR A 37 4.84 -10.12 -12.71
C THR A 37 4.85 -9.55 -14.12
N ASN A 38 3.75 -9.69 -14.87
CA ASN A 38 3.62 -9.13 -16.22
C ASN A 38 3.31 -7.62 -16.21
N VAL A 39 2.72 -7.10 -15.13
CA VAL A 39 2.31 -5.69 -15.01
C VAL A 39 3.22 -4.90 -14.09
N PHE A 40 3.70 -5.54 -13.03
CA PHE A 40 4.53 -4.94 -11.99
C PHE A 40 5.88 -5.65 -11.90
N TYR A 41 6.87 -4.90 -11.47
CA TYR A 41 8.20 -5.39 -11.18
C TYR A 41 8.23 -6.03 -9.77
N PRO A 42 8.39 -7.36 -9.63
CA PRO A 42 8.30 -8.03 -8.34
C PRO A 42 9.31 -7.52 -7.31
N GLU A 43 10.51 -7.17 -7.75
CA GLU A 43 11.56 -6.61 -6.92
C GLU A 43 11.20 -5.23 -6.36
N LYS A 44 10.39 -4.45 -7.08
CA LYS A 44 9.89 -3.16 -6.58
C LYS A 44 8.75 -3.34 -5.60
N LEU A 45 7.85 -4.29 -5.84
CA LEU A 45 6.80 -4.64 -4.86
C LEU A 45 7.43 -5.09 -3.53
N ALA A 46 8.43 -5.98 -3.59
CA ALA A 46 9.16 -6.40 -2.39
C ALA A 46 9.88 -5.23 -1.69
N ALA A 47 10.48 -4.30 -2.43
CA ALA A 47 11.11 -3.12 -1.85
C ALA A 47 10.09 -2.17 -1.18
N ILE A 48 8.90 -2.02 -1.76
CA ILE A 48 7.79 -1.23 -1.17
C ILE A 48 7.37 -1.88 0.15
N ASP A 49 7.10 -3.19 0.15
CA ASP A 49 6.73 -3.94 1.34
C ASP A 49 7.76 -3.77 2.46
N GLN A 50 9.04 -3.93 2.13
CA GLN A 50 10.13 -3.78 3.09
C GLN A 50 10.18 -2.36 3.66
N THR A 51 10.00 -1.34 2.82
CA THR A 51 10.01 0.06 3.25
C THR A 51 8.85 0.35 4.22
N ILE A 52 7.65 -0.15 3.92
CA ILE A 52 6.49 0.01 4.80
C ILE A 52 6.71 -0.70 6.14
N LEU A 53 7.21 -1.94 6.12
CA LEU A 53 7.51 -2.70 7.33
C LEU A 53 8.60 -2.03 8.17
N GLN A 54 9.60 -1.43 7.53
CA GLN A 54 10.64 -0.66 8.21
C GLN A 54 10.05 0.59 8.87
N ALA A 55 9.21 1.36 8.18
CA ALA A 55 8.55 2.54 8.75
C ALA A 55 7.68 2.19 9.98
N ILE A 56 6.98 1.05 9.93
CA ILE A 56 6.20 0.54 11.07
C ILE A 56 7.13 0.13 12.22
N THR A 57 8.22 -0.57 11.93
CA THR A 57 9.22 -0.99 12.92
C THR A 57 9.87 0.22 13.60
N ASN A 58 10.16 1.27 12.83
CA ASN A 58 10.68 2.55 13.31
C ASN A 58 9.64 3.40 14.06
N LYS A 59 8.38 2.96 14.14
CA LYS A 59 7.25 3.67 14.76
C LYS A 59 6.93 5.01 14.10
N GLU A 60 7.27 5.16 12.82
CA GLU A 60 6.92 6.34 12.02
C GLU A 60 5.43 6.34 11.65
N THR A 61 4.86 5.14 11.46
CA THR A 61 3.42 4.94 11.23
C THR A 61 2.93 3.69 11.98
N PRO A 62 1.67 3.63 12.46
CA PRO A 62 1.11 2.42 13.07
C PRO A 62 0.87 1.27 12.08
N GLY A 63 0.54 1.59 10.83
CA GLY A 63 0.07 0.66 9.82
C GLY A 63 -0.81 1.35 8.76
N GLY A 64 -1.31 0.57 7.81
CA GLY A 64 -2.12 1.05 6.71
C GLY A 64 -2.41 -0.01 5.66
N VAL A 65 -3.10 0.39 4.60
CA VAL A 65 -3.38 -0.44 3.42
C VAL A 65 -2.72 0.18 2.20
N LEU A 66 -2.00 -0.63 1.42
CA LEU A 66 -1.51 -0.26 0.10
C LEU A 66 -2.42 -0.86 -0.96
N TRP A 67 -2.88 -0.03 -1.89
CA TRP A 67 -3.61 -0.44 -3.08
C TRP A 67 -2.87 0.06 -4.32
N LEU A 68 -2.40 -0.85 -5.16
CA LEU A 68 -1.82 -0.55 -6.47
C LEU A 68 -2.60 -1.28 -7.53
N GLU A 69 -3.10 -0.55 -8.52
CA GLU A 69 -3.85 -1.12 -9.63
C GLU A 69 -3.30 -0.59 -10.95
N ARG A 70 -3.12 -1.50 -11.91
CA ARG A 70 -2.75 -1.14 -13.27
C ARG A 70 -3.29 -2.19 -14.24
N GLN A 71 -3.96 -1.73 -15.32
CA GLN A 71 -4.49 -2.62 -16.37
C GLN A 71 -5.37 -3.77 -15.82
N GLY A 72 -6.17 -3.48 -14.78
CA GLY A 72 -7.04 -4.47 -14.12
C GLY A 72 -6.31 -5.49 -13.24
N VAL A 73 -4.98 -5.36 -13.08
CA VAL A 73 -4.21 -6.15 -12.11
C VAL A 73 -4.05 -5.34 -10.84
N VAL A 74 -4.43 -5.95 -9.71
CA VAL A 74 -4.44 -5.32 -8.38
C VAL A 74 -3.40 -5.99 -7.50
N TYR A 75 -2.56 -5.17 -6.86
CA TYR A 75 -1.71 -5.55 -5.74
C TYR A 75 -2.20 -4.82 -4.50
N VAL A 76 -2.79 -5.57 -3.57
CA VAL A 76 -3.35 -5.03 -2.33
C VAL A 76 -2.79 -5.75 -1.12
N LYS A 77 -2.38 -4.99 -0.10
CA LYS A 77 -1.86 -5.55 1.15
C LYS A 77 -2.10 -4.62 2.32
N SER A 78 -2.48 -5.18 3.46
CA SER A 78 -2.57 -4.46 4.73
C SER A 78 -1.33 -4.70 5.60
N TYR A 79 -0.98 -3.71 6.41
CA TYR A 79 0.20 -3.69 7.27
C TYR A 79 -0.14 -3.10 8.63
N GLY A 80 0.42 -3.68 9.69
CA GLY A 80 0.36 -3.11 11.04
C GLY A 80 -1.06 -2.95 11.58
N TYR A 81 -1.29 -1.85 12.30
CA TYR A 81 -2.50 -1.60 13.08
C TYR A 81 -3.24 -0.36 12.59
N ARG A 82 -4.58 -0.42 12.54
CA ARG A 82 -5.43 0.75 12.30
C ARG A 82 -5.62 1.62 13.54
N ALA A 83 -5.52 1.02 14.73
CA ALA A 83 -5.60 1.71 16.01
C ALA A 83 -4.61 1.10 16.99
N LEU A 84 -4.01 1.94 17.85
CA LEU A 84 -3.15 1.50 18.94
C LEU A 84 -3.81 1.66 20.32
N ILE A 85 -4.79 2.57 20.40
CA ILE A 85 -5.50 2.99 21.62
C ILE A 85 -6.97 3.18 21.22
N PRO A 86 -7.95 2.80 22.07
CA PRO A 86 -7.79 2.19 23.40
C PRO A 86 -7.30 0.73 23.36
N ALA A 87 -7.46 0.05 22.22
CA ALA A 87 -6.94 -1.29 21.98
C ALA A 87 -6.19 -1.33 20.64
N LYS A 88 -5.24 -2.25 20.53
CA LYS A 88 -4.55 -2.51 19.27
C LYS A 88 -5.47 -3.28 18.33
N GLU A 89 -5.68 -2.73 17.15
CA GLU A 89 -6.56 -3.32 16.13
C GLU A 89 -5.81 -3.40 14.80
N LEU A 90 -5.76 -4.58 14.20
CA LEU A 90 -5.04 -4.79 12.93
C LEU A 90 -5.71 -4.00 11.80
N ALA A 91 -4.88 -3.50 10.89
CA ALA A 91 -5.38 -2.92 9.65
C ALA A 91 -5.82 -4.04 8.70
N THR A 92 -7.01 -3.88 8.13
CA THR A 92 -7.60 -4.77 7.13
C THR A 92 -7.88 -3.96 5.85
N VAL A 93 -8.03 -4.64 4.72
CA VAL A 93 -8.26 -3.96 3.42
C VAL A 93 -9.55 -3.14 3.40
N ASP A 94 -10.53 -3.54 4.21
CA ASP A 94 -11.83 -2.90 4.43
C ASP A 94 -11.83 -1.84 5.55
N THR A 95 -10.66 -1.54 6.13
CA THR A 95 -10.55 -0.50 7.16
C THR A 95 -10.93 0.87 6.60
N ILE A 96 -11.84 1.57 7.30
CA ILE A 96 -12.26 2.93 6.96
C ILE A 96 -11.28 3.94 7.54
N TYR A 97 -10.75 4.81 6.68
CA TYR A 97 -9.88 5.92 7.05
C TYR A 97 -10.56 7.26 6.78
N ASP A 98 -10.25 8.28 7.59
CA ASP A 98 -10.66 9.66 7.29
C ASP A 98 -9.92 10.14 6.02
N ALA A 99 -10.69 10.51 5.00
CA ALA A 99 -10.15 11.03 3.76
C ALA A 99 -9.49 12.42 3.94
N ALA A 100 -9.87 13.17 4.98
CA ALA A 100 -9.36 14.49 5.29
C ALA A 100 -9.33 15.39 4.04
N SER A 101 -8.16 15.95 3.70
CA SER A 101 -8.02 16.84 2.55
C SER A 101 -8.22 16.17 1.19
N LEU A 102 -8.19 14.83 1.11
CA LEU A 102 -8.51 14.10 -0.12
C LEU A 102 -9.96 14.34 -0.57
N THR A 103 -10.86 14.64 0.39
CA THR A 103 -12.27 15.03 0.13
C THR A 103 -12.40 16.16 -0.88
N LYS A 104 -11.45 17.10 -0.91
CA LYS A 104 -11.47 18.23 -1.86
C LYS A 104 -11.46 17.74 -3.30
N VAL A 105 -10.61 16.76 -3.61
CA VAL A 105 -10.42 16.25 -4.96
C VAL A 105 -11.43 15.15 -5.28
N LEU A 106 -11.78 14.30 -4.31
CA LEU A 106 -12.70 13.18 -4.56
C LEU A 106 -14.17 13.56 -4.55
N ALA A 107 -14.57 14.57 -3.76
CA ALA A 107 -15.97 14.94 -3.58
C ALA A 107 -16.25 16.38 -4.00
N THR A 108 -15.56 17.35 -3.39
CA THR A 108 -15.91 18.77 -3.54
C THR A 108 -15.71 19.28 -4.95
N ALA A 109 -14.53 19.07 -5.56
CA ALA A 109 -14.24 19.56 -6.90
C ALA A 109 -15.14 18.91 -7.98
N PRO A 110 -15.36 17.58 -8.00
CA PRO A 110 -16.31 16.97 -8.94
C PRO A 110 -17.74 17.47 -8.73
N ALA A 111 -18.21 17.62 -7.49
CA ALA A 111 -19.55 18.14 -7.22
C ALA A 111 -19.74 19.56 -7.75
N ILE A 112 -18.73 20.42 -7.58
CA ILE A 112 -18.73 21.77 -8.16
C ILE A 112 -18.77 21.70 -9.69
N MET A 113 -17.95 20.86 -10.32
CA MET A 113 -17.93 20.74 -11.78
C MET A 113 -19.27 20.23 -12.34
N ILE A 114 -19.94 19.32 -11.64
CA ILE A 114 -21.30 18.88 -12.00
C ILE A 114 -22.30 20.05 -11.95
N LEU A 115 -22.19 20.94 -10.96
CA LEU A 115 -23.05 22.12 -10.89
C LEU A 115 -22.76 23.10 -12.02
N VAL A 116 -21.48 23.30 -12.36
CA VAL A 116 -21.06 24.14 -13.51
C VAL A 116 -21.60 23.57 -14.82
N GLU A 117 -21.46 22.27 -15.06
CA GLU A 117 -21.99 21.61 -16.26
C GLU A 117 -23.51 21.74 -16.39
N ARG A 118 -24.22 21.85 -15.26
CA ARG A 118 -25.68 22.05 -15.21
C ARG A 118 -26.10 23.52 -15.29
N GLY A 119 -25.16 24.47 -15.34
CA GLY A 119 -25.45 25.90 -15.28
C GLY A 119 -26.06 26.35 -13.95
N GLN A 120 -25.77 25.63 -12.86
CA GLN A 120 -26.26 25.90 -11.50
C GLN A 120 -25.24 26.64 -10.63
N LEU A 121 -24.11 27.03 -11.22
CA LEU A 121 -23.02 27.79 -10.61
C LEU A 121 -22.42 28.75 -11.65
#